data_AF-A0A2J0LLG0-F1
#
_entry.id   AF-A0A2J0LLG0-F1
#
_cell.length_a   1.000
_cell.length_b   1.000
_cell.length_c   1.000
_cell.angle_alpha   90.00
_cell.angle_beta   90.00
_cell.angle_gamma   90.00
#
_symmetry.space_group_name_H-M   'P 1'
#
loop_
_entity.id
_entity.type
_entity.pdbx_description
1 polymer ?
#
loop_
_entity_poly.entity_id
_entity_poly.type
_entity_poly.pdbx_seq_one_letter_code
_entity_poly.pdbx_strand_id
1 'polypeptide(L)'
;TGMGYQILAGLVFHDSKYADLARAVDISVDLIIRGYSRQDELLADRLGVKYLIKSGYSPQASIDVLRRLQEKDGSGPQGIGIFLSDHPLMPERIKTVAQEIERLKTEDF
;
A
#
# COMPACT_ATOMS: atom_id res chain seq x y z
N THR A 1 -2.59 -10.47 7.29
CA THR A 1 -1.96 -11.82 7.33
C THR A 1 -0.78 -11.84 8.32
N GLY A 2 -1.02 -11.94 9.63
CA GLY A 2 0.04 -11.85 10.65
C GLY A 2 -0.08 -12.80 11.87
N MET A 3 -1.13 -13.61 11.96
CA MET A 3 -1.40 -14.41 13.18
C MET A 3 -0.36 -15.53 13.44
N GLY A 4 0.32 -16.05 12.42
CA GLY A 4 1.26 -17.18 12.58
C GLY A 4 2.54 -16.80 13.33
N TYR A 5 3.06 -15.59 13.11
CA TYR A 5 4.26 -15.10 13.82
C TYR A 5 3.97 -14.82 15.30
N GLN A 6 2.78 -14.31 15.61
CA GLN A 6 2.39 -14.02 16.99
C GLN A 6 2.33 -15.27 17.89
N ILE A 7 1.96 -16.42 17.32
CA ILE A 7 1.99 -17.70 18.05
C ILE A 7 3.43 -18.08 18.41
N LEU A 8 4.37 -17.93 17.47
CA LEU A 8 5.78 -18.22 17.70
C LEU A 8 6.42 -17.25 18.69
N ALA A 9 6.15 -15.95 18.54
CA ALA A 9 6.63 -14.92 19.46
C ALA A 9 6.06 -15.13 20.87
N GLY A 10 4.79 -15.50 21.00
CA GLY A 10 4.15 -15.82 22.27
C GLY A 10 4.71 -17.06 22.96
N LEU A 11 5.19 -18.07 22.21
CA LEU A 11 5.88 -19.24 22.76
C LEU A 11 7.31 -18.90 23.23
N VAL A 12 8.05 -18.10 22.46
CA VAL A 12 9.46 -17.77 22.74
C VAL A 12 9.60 -16.69 23.82
N PHE A 13 8.71 -15.70 23.85
CA PHE A 13 8.74 -14.55 24.75
C PHE A 13 7.61 -14.55 25.77
N HIS A 14 7.13 -15.74 26.16
CA HIS A 14 5.99 -15.91 27.07
C HIS A 14 6.21 -15.31 28.48
N ASP A 15 7.46 -15.01 28.84
CA ASP A 15 7.85 -14.49 30.14
C ASP A 15 7.86 -12.95 30.14
N SER A 16 7.30 -12.33 31.19
CA SER A 16 7.04 -10.88 31.24
C SER A 16 8.32 -10.02 31.18
N LYS A 17 9.47 -10.63 31.46
CA LYS A 17 10.81 -10.02 31.34
C LYS A 17 11.18 -9.67 29.90
N TYR A 18 10.56 -10.30 28.90
CA TYR A 18 10.83 -10.06 27.48
C TYR A 18 9.72 -9.26 26.80
N ALA A 19 8.76 -8.69 27.54
CA ALA A 19 7.61 -7.98 26.99
C ALA A 19 8.01 -6.76 26.13
N ASP A 20 9.11 -6.07 26.46
CA ASP A 20 9.63 -4.97 25.64
C ASP A 20 10.28 -5.48 24.35
N LEU A 21 10.99 -6.60 24.41
CA LEU A 21 11.59 -7.25 23.24
C LEU A 21 10.51 -7.78 22.28
N ALA A 22 9.48 -8.43 22.80
CA ALA A 22 8.34 -8.90 22.02
C ALA A 22 7.65 -7.73 21.28
N ARG A 23 7.42 -6.60 21.97
CA ARG A 23 6.87 -5.38 21.35
C ARG A 23 7.78 -4.80 20.27
N ALA A 24 9.09 -4.75 20.50
CA ALA A 24 10.04 -4.25 19.50
C ALA A 24 10.05 -5.12 18.24
N VAL A 25 9.93 -6.44 18.40
CA VAL A 25 9.89 -7.36 17.27
C VAL A 25 8.57 -7.26 16.52
N ASP A 26 7.43 -7.16 17.20
CA ASP A 26 6.12 -6.95 16.57
C ASP A 26 6.09 -5.67 15.71
N ILE A 27 6.60 -4.55 16.24
CA ILE A 27 6.73 -3.30 15.47
C ILE A 27 7.62 -3.49 14.25
N SER A 28 8.74 -4.21 14.40
CA SER A 28 9.68 -4.45 13.30
C SER A 28 9.05 -5.29 12.19
N VAL A 29 8.34 -6.36 12.54
CA VAL A 29 7.64 -7.22 11.58
C VAL A 29 6.53 -6.45 10.87
N ASP A 30 5.75 -5.66 11.61
CA ASP A 30 4.70 -4.80 11.04
C ASP A 30 5.27 -3.81 10.02
N LEU A 31 6.38 -3.13 10.34
CA LEU A 31 7.06 -2.23 9.41
C LEU A 31 7.53 -2.92 8.13
N ILE A 32 8.08 -4.13 8.24
CA ILE A 32 8.54 -4.92 7.09
C ILE A 32 7.36 -5.30 6.20
N ILE A 33 6.29 -5.86 6.77
CA ILE A 33 5.09 -6.28 6.04
C ILE A 33 4.44 -5.08 5.36
N ARG A 34 4.29 -3.96 6.07
CA ARG A 34 3.78 -2.71 5.47
C ARG A 34 4.65 -2.25 4.31
N GLY A 35 5.97 -2.36 4.42
CA GLY A 35 6.92 -2.05 3.35
C GLY A 35 6.69 -2.87 2.09
N TYR A 36 6.52 -4.19 2.21
CA TYR A 36 6.16 -5.07 1.10
C TYR A 36 4.82 -4.67 0.47
N SER A 37 3.78 -4.44 1.28
CA SER A 37 2.47 -3.96 0.79
C SER A 37 2.59 -2.66 -0.02
N ARG A 38 3.50 -1.74 0.37
CA ARG A 38 3.73 -0.52 -0.43
C ARG A 38 4.26 -0.85 -1.82
N GLN A 39 5.25 -1.74 -1.91
CA GLN A 39 5.83 -2.11 -3.20
C GLN A 39 4.80 -2.79 -4.10
N ASP A 40 3.93 -3.61 -3.53
CA ASP A 40 2.84 -4.28 -4.24
C ASP A 40 1.83 -3.28 -4.81
N GLU A 41 1.43 -2.27 -4.03
CA GLU A 41 0.53 -1.20 -4.53
C GLU A 41 1.16 -0.39 -5.66
N LEU A 42 2.45 -0.04 -5.54
CA LEU A 42 3.15 0.70 -6.60
C LEU A 42 3.29 -0.13 -7.88
N LEU A 43 3.48 -1.45 -7.75
CA LEU A 43 3.48 -2.36 -8.90
C LEU A 43 2.08 -2.46 -9.52
N ALA A 44 1.04 -2.57 -8.70
CA ALA A 44 -0.35 -2.60 -9.14
C ALA A 44 -0.72 -1.31 -9.89
N ASP A 45 -0.30 -0.15 -9.40
CA ASP A 45 -0.51 1.15 -10.06
C ASP A 45 0.12 1.20 -11.46
N ARG A 46 1.37 0.75 -11.58
CA ARG A 46 2.08 0.71 -12.87
C ARG A 46 1.40 -0.23 -13.87
N LEU A 47 1.06 -1.43 -13.42
CA LEU A 47 0.36 -2.40 -14.26
C LEU A 47 -1.05 -1.92 -14.65
N GLY A 48 -1.75 -1.25 -13.73
CA GLY A 48 -3.05 -0.64 -13.98
C GLY A 48 -3.00 0.38 -15.12
N VAL A 49 -2.03 1.30 -15.10
CA VAL A 49 -1.80 2.26 -16.20
C VAL A 49 -1.58 1.53 -17.53
N LYS A 50 -0.71 0.51 -17.53
CA LYS A 50 -0.43 -0.29 -18.73
C LYS A 50 -1.69 -0.97 -19.29
N TYR A 51 -2.54 -1.54 -18.44
CA TYR A 51 -3.76 -2.20 -18.87
C TYR A 51 -4.83 -1.23 -19.34
N LEU A 52 -4.94 -0.03 -18.76
CA LEU A 52 -5.85 1.01 -19.26
C LEU A 52 -5.49 1.41 -20.69
N ILE A 53 -4.21 1.70 -20.95
CA ILE A 53 -3.72 2.04 -22.30
C ILE A 53 -4.04 0.90 -23.28
N LYS A 54 -3.68 -0.33 -22.93
CA LYS A 54 -3.93 -1.51 -23.79
C LYS A 54 -5.41 -1.77 -24.08
N SER A 55 -6.29 -1.33 -23.19
CA SER A 55 -7.74 -1.49 -23.33
C SER A 55 -8.40 -0.30 -24.03
N GLY A 56 -7.64 0.71 -24.46
CA GLY A 56 -8.16 1.92 -25.11
C GLY A 56 -8.76 2.94 -24.14
N TYR A 57 -8.56 2.77 -22.82
CA TYR A 57 -8.99 3.74 -21.81
C TYR A 57 -7.92 4.79 -21.55
N SER A 58 -8.36 5.99 -21.15
CA SER A 58 -7.44 7.05 -20.73
C SER A 58 -6.72 6.66 -19.44
N PRO A 59 -5.38 6.60 -19.42
CA PRO A 59 -4.64 6.28 -18.20
C PRO A 59 -4.72 7.40 -17.15
N GLN A 60 -5.13 8.61 -17.53
CA GLN A 60 -5.41 9.71 -16.59
C GLN A 60 -6.53 9.34 -15.60
N ALA A 61 -7.43 8.43 -15.97
CA ALA A 61 -8.49 7.94 -15.09
C ALA A 61 -7.94 7.31 -13.79
N SER A 62 -6.74 6.71 -13.82
CA SER A 62 -6.08 6.21 -12.60
C SER A 62 -5.79 7.32 -11.60
N ILE A 63 -5.35 8.49 -12.08
CA ILE A 63 -5.08 9.64 -11.22
C ILE A 63 -6.37 10.17 -10.61
N ASP A 64 -7.45 10.24 -11.39
CA ASP A 64 -8.74 10.72 -10.92
C ASP A 64 -9.34 9.80 -9.85
N VAL A 65 -9.21 8.48 -10.02
CA VAL A 65 -9.62 7.50 -9.01
C VAL A 65 -8.83 7.69 -7.72
N LEU A 66 -7.50 7.81 -7.80
CA LEU A 66 -6.64 8.02 -6.63
C LEU A 66 -6.92 9.35 -5.91
N ARG A 67 -7.20 10.43 -6.65
CA ARG A 67 -7.61 11.73 -6.07
C ARG A 67 -8.93 11.62 -5.32
N ARG A 68 -9.94 10.96 -5.92
CA ARG A 68 -11.24 10.73 -5.25
C ARG A 68 -11.10 9.88 -4.00
N LEU A 69 -10.20 8.88 -4.01
CA LEU A 69 -9.87 8.09 -2.83
C LEU A 69 -9.23 8.96 -1.74
N GLN A 70 -8.28 9.83 -2.12
CA GLN A 70 -7.63 10.77 -1.21
C GLN A 70 -8.61 11.78 -0.58
N GLU A 71 -9.57 12.30 -1.35
CA GLU A 71 -10.59 13.23 -0.86
C GLU A 71 -11.55 12.57 0.13
N LYS A 72 -11.94 11.31 -0.14
CA LYS A 72 -12.80 10.53 0.76
C LYS A 72 -12.10 10.12 2.05
N ASP A 73 -10.78 10.02 2.02
CA ASP A 73 -9.97 9.71 3.19
C ASP A 73 -9.92 10.90 4.19
N GLY A 74 -9.80 12.13 3.68
CA GLY A 74 -9.78 13.34 4.53
C GLY A 74 -11.10 13.70 5.23
N SER A 75 -12.18 12.93 4.99
CA SER A 75 -13.56 13.31 5.31
C SER A 75 -14.27 12.33 6.27
N GLY A 76 -13.80 12.22 7.51
CA GLY A 76 -14.64 11.85 8.67
C GLY A 76 -14.48 10.45 9.30
N PRO A 77 -15.16 10.19 10.45
CA PRO A 77 -14.94 9.01 11.32
C PRO A 77 -15.41 7.66 10.74
N GLN A 78 -16.04 7.69 9.57
CA GLN A 78 -16.53 6.53 8.79
C GLN A 78 -15.83 6.43 7.43
N GLY A 79 -14.72 7.17 7.24
CA GLY A 79 -13.88 7.09 6.05
C GLY A 79 -13.44 5.66 5.80
N ILE A 80 -12.99 5.38 4.59
CA ILE A 80 -12.60 4.05 4.08
C ILE A 80 -11.30 3.56 4.76
N GLY A 81 -11.16 3.74 6.08
CA GLY A 81 -9.99 3.45 6.91
C GLY A 81 -9.65 1.96 7.03
N ILE A 82 -10.51 1.09 6.50
CA ILE A 82 -10.20 -0.34 6.32
C ILE A 82 -9.15 -0.52 5.21
N PHE A 83 -9.13 0.31 4.17
CA PHE A 83 -8.13 0.20 3.09
C PHE A 83 -6.76 0.76 3.47
N LEU A 84 -6.70 1.75 4.36
CA LEU A 84 -5.47 2.49 4.69
C LEU A 84 -4.70 1.94 5.90
N SER A 85 -5.29 1.00 6.65
CA SER A 85 -4.52 0.23 7.64
C SER A 85 -3.45 -0.63 6.96
N ASP A 86 -3.74 -1.08 5.73
CA ASP A 86 -2.90 -1.99 4.96
C ASP A 86 -2.27 -1.36 3.69
N HIS A 87 -2.67 -0.15 3.25
CA HIS A 87 -2.15 0.49 2.03
C HIS A 87 -1.68 1.97 2.18
N PRO A 88 -0.71 2.43 1.35
CA PRO A 88 0.20 3.55 1.63
C PRO A 88 -0.35 4.95 1.34
N LEU A 89 0.48 5.96 1.64
CA LEU A 89 0.25 7.39 1.39
C LEU A 89 -0.08 7.67 -0.09
N MET A 90 -1.34 8.06 -0.35
CA MET A 90 -1.90 8.41 -1.66
C MET A 90 -1.01 9.32 -2.57
N PRO A 91 -0.24 10.30 -2.05
CA PRO A 91 0.64 11.12 -2.89
C PRO A 91 1.71 10.34 -3.66
N GLU A 92 2.28 9.29 -3.07
CA GLU A 92 3.33 8.48 -3.71
C GLU A 92 2.78 7.65 -4.87
N ARG A 93 1.57 7.13 -4.71
CA ARG A 93 0.82 6.41 -5.73
C ARG A 93 0.49 7.31 -6.92
N ILE A 94 -0.07 8.49 -6.66
CA ILE A 94 -0.37 9.48 -7.71
C ILE A 94 0.89 9.84 -8.49
N LYS A 95 2.02 10.07 -7.80
CA LYS A 95 3.31 10.34 -8.44
C LYS A 95 3.76 9.16 -9.32
N THR A 96 3.64 7.93 -8.82
CA THR A 96 4.03 6.72 -9.56
C THR A 96 3.19 6.53 -10.82
N VAL A 97 1.87 6.70 -10.72
CA VAL A 97 0.97 6.67 -11.88
C VAL A 97 1.34 7.75 -12.89
N ALA A 98 1.57 8.99 -12.45
CA ALA A 98 1.96 10.08 -13.34
C ALA A 98 3.28 9.79 -14.08
N GLN A 99 4.28 9.25 -13.37
CA GLN A 99 5.55 8.84 -13.98
C GLN A 99 5.38 7.70 -14.97
N GLU A 100 4.55 6.70 -14.66
CA GLU A 100 4.29 5.57 -15.56
C GLU A 100 3.57 6.04 -16.83
N ILE A 101 2.62 6.96 -16.72
CA ILE A 101 1.93 7.55 -17.89
C ILE A 101 2.94 8.22 -18.81
N GLU A 102 3.85 9.04 -18.27
CA GLU A 102 4.87 9.71 -19.08
C GLU A 102 5.85 8.70 -19.70
N ARG A 103 6.27 7.67 -18.96
CA ARG A 103 7.13 6.62 -19.50
C ARG A 103 6.48 5.89 -20.67
N LEU A 104 5.22 5.47 -20.52
CA LEU A 104 4.50 4.71 -21.55
C LEU A 104 4.03 5.56 -22.73
N LYS A 105 4.03 6.90 -22.64
CA LYS A 105 3.87 7.78 -23.81
C LYS A 105 5.11 7.78 -24.71
N THR A 106 6.29 7.57 -24.12
CA THR A 106 7.57 7.55 -24.85
C THR A 106 7.92 6.17 -25.38
N GLU A 107 7.31 5.12 -24.82
CA GLU A 107 7.40 3.75 -25.31
C GLU A 107 6.23 3.53 -26.28
N ASP A 108 6.47 3.66 -27.59
CA ASP A 108 5.46 3.35 -28.61
C ASP A 108 4.98 1.88 -28.46
N PHE A 109 3.68 1.70 -28.27
CA PHE A 109 3.00 0.39 -28.29
C PHE A 109 2.39 0.08 -29.65
#